data_AF-C0RBW0-F1
#
_entry.id   AF-C0RBW0-F1
#
_cell.length_a   1.000
_cell.length_b   1.000
_cell.length_c   1.000
_cell.angle_alpha   90.00
_cell.angle_beta   90.00
_cell.angle_gamma   90.00
#
_symmetry.space_group_name_H-M   'P 1'
#
loop_
_entity.id
_entity.type
_entity.pdbx_description
1 polymer ?
#
loop_
_entity_poly.entity_id
_entity_poly.type
_entity_poly.pdbx_seq_one_letter_code
_entity_poly.pdbx_strand_id
1 'polypeptide(L)'
;MTNSILAKKGFKKVTKRTIQNDIKIFENLGLIKSHFNPLGKNNGSFTYYTINKTLEKFAKKIISTAYFINKKIKHEKSKNKELKKFKMKEESQKYKISYQITSHVLGKNISKNYKNSKTYLEKQNLKKTISFLEKEIKKKHKLVNLEEIKEITKNKISYKNSLWNLKDFMEELYEYEETKIIKFFKKTLKKKKNKVWFMSKKFKNTDFNELIREFKNKNRIKRKIKFENEIQINKSNDIKNAIILIKNLIKSKKPNEK
;
A
#
# COMPACT_ATOMS: atom_id res chain seq x y z
N MET A 1 40.45 -12.83 -1.29
CA MET A 1 40.70 -12.51 0.14
C MET A 1 39.41 -12.34 0.96
N THR A 2 38.48 -11.45 0.61
CA THR A 2 37.27 -11.24 1.44
C THR A 2 36.31 -12.45 1.45
N ASN A 3 36.05 -13.06 0.30
CA ASN A 3 35.18 -14.26 0.23
C ASN A 3 35.79 -15.49 0.91
N SER A 4 37.12 -15.63 0.91
CA SER A 4 37.80 -16.71 1.63
C SER A 4 37.71 -16.52 3.14
N ILE A 5 37.78 -15.28 3.63
CA ILE A 5 37.56 -14.95 5.06
C ILE A 5 36.09 -15.22 5.46
N LEU A 6 35.13 -14.82 4.63
CA LEU A 6 33.72 -15.06 4.88
C LEU A 6 33.38 -16.55 4.92
N ALA A 7 33.92 -17.32 3.97
CA ALA A 7 33.74 -18.77 3.92
C ALA A 7 34.33 -19.47 5.17
N LYS A 8 35.53 -19.07 5.63
CA LYS A 8 36.12 -19.58 6.88
C LYS A 8 35.25 -19.33 8.12
N LYS A 9 34.38 -18.33 8.08
CA LYS A 9 33.43 -17.98 9.16
C LYS A 9 32.02 -18.53 8.92
N GLY A 10 31.83 -19.42 7.94
CA GLY A 10 30.53 -20.03 7.63
C GLY A 10 29.54 -19.11 6.88
N PHE A 11 29.98 -17.95 6.38
CA PHE A 11 29.12 -17.05 5.62
C PHE A 11 29.12 -17.37 4.12
N LYS A 12 27.98 -17.12 3.46
CA LYS A 12 27.85 -17.24 2.01
C LYS A 12 28.80 -16.28 1.29
N LYS A 13 29.37 -16.74 0.18
CA LYS A 13 30.18 -15.91 -0.72
C LYS A 13 29.32 -14.74 -1.25
N VAL A 14 29.91 -13.55 -1.34
CA VAL A 14 29.26 -12.34 -1.84
C VAL A 14 30.06 -11.76 -3.00
N THR A 15 29.39 -11.08 -3.93
CA THR A 15 30.07 -10.46 -5.07
C THR A 15 30.87 -9.24 -4.63
N LYS A 16 32.02 -9.00 -5.28
CA LYS A 16 32.88 -7.82 -5.03
C LYS A 16 32.08 -6.51 -5.09
N ARG A 17 31.17 -6.40 -6.08
CA ARG A 17 30.27 -5.26 -6.27
C ARG A 17 29.37 -5.00 -5.05
N THR A 18 28.87 -6.05 -4.41
CA THR A 18 28.02 -5.92 -3.21
C THR A 18 28.80 -5.32 -2.05
N ILE A 19 30.01 -5.82 -1.82
CA ILE A 19 30.91 -5.33 -0.76
C ILE A 19 31.29 -3.86 -1.03
N GLN A 20 31.64 -3.52 -2.26
CA GLN A 20 32.00 -2.14 -2.64
C GLN A 20 30.84 -1.16 -2.44
N ASN A 21 29.62 -1.55 -2.82
CA ASN A 21 28.43 -0.72 -2.60
C ASN A 21 28.18 -0.46 -1.10
N ASP A 22 28.35 -1.48 -0.26
CA ASP A 22 28.13 -1.34 1.18
C ASP A 22 29.22 -0.45 1.82
N ILE A 23 30.49 -0.61 1.42
CA ILE A 23 31.61 0.25 1.82
C ILE A 23 31.32 1.71 1.46
N LYS A 24 30.92 2.00 0.21
CA LYS A 24 30.60 3.36 -0.25
C LYS A 24 29.49 4.00 0.59
N ILE A 25 28.49 3.23 0.99
CA ILE A 25 27.42 3.72 1.86
C ILE A 25 27.96 4.07 3.25
N PHE A 26 28.80 3.21 3.84
CA PHE A 26 29.37 3.46 5.18
C PHE A 26 30.33 4.65 5.19
N GLU A 27 31.09 4.84 4.12
CA GLU A 27 31.96 5.99 3.92
C GLU A 27 31.15 7.30 3.80
N ASN A 28 30.10 7.31 2.97
CA ASN A 28 29.19 8.45 2.85
C ASN A 28 28.49 8.84 4.16
N LEU A 29 28.26 7.86 5.03
CA LEU A 29 27.69 8.07 6.37
C LEU A 29 28.74 8.48 7.41
N GLY A 30 30.01 8.57 7.05
CA GLY A 30 31.12 8.92 7.95
C GLY A 30 31.44 7.84 9.00
N LEU A 31 30.93 6.62 8.81
CA LEU A 31 31.12 5.51 9.76
C LEU A 31 32.48 4.84 9.59
N ILE A 32 33.02 4.86 8.37
CA ILE A 32 34.36 4.41 8.04
C ILE A 32 35.13 5.52 7.31
N LYS A 33 36.45 5.51 7.43
CA LYS A 33 37.36 6.38 6.69
C LYS A 33 38.17 5.52 5.72
N SER A 34 38.29 5.97 4.48
CA SER A 34 39.19 5.37 3.49
C SER A 34 40.58 5.99 3.61
N HIS A 35 41.59 5.17 3.37
CA HIS A 35 42.99 5.55 3.32
C HIS A 35 43.59 4.95 2.07
N PHE A 36 44.17 5.79 1.23
CA PHE A 36 44.81 5.38 0.00
C PHE A 36 46.32 5.31 0.21
N ASN A 37 46.88 4.11 0.03
CA ASN A 37 48.32 3.90 0.10
C ASN A 37 48.88 3.47 -1.26
N PRO A 38 49.69 4.31 -1.91
CA PRO A 38 50.46 3.91 -3.07
C PRO A 38 51.60 2.97 -2.65
N LEU A 39 51.89 1.95 -3.46
CA LEU A 39 52.96 0.97 -3.21
C LEU A 39 54.30 1.36 -3.86
N GLY A 40 54.42 2.61 -4.34
CA GLY A 40 55.58 3.12 -5.06
C GLY A 40 55.36 3.22 -6.58
N LYS A 41 56.37 3.70 -7.30
CA LYS A 41 56.32 3.91 -8.76
C LYS A 41 56.10 2.56 -9.46
N ASN A 42 55.02 2.43 -10.23
CA ASN A 42 54.61 1.24 -10.99
C ASN A 42 54.18 0.00 -10.18
N ASN A 43 54.09 0.08 -8.85
CA ASN A 43 53.72 -1.05 -7.99
C ASN A 43 52.24 -1.08 -7.58
N GLY A 44 51.44 -0.19 -8.16
CA GLY A 44 50.01 -0.06 -7.86
C GLY A 44 49.73 0.62 -6.53
N SER A 45 48.53 0.38 -6.00
CA SER A 45 48.03 1.02 -4.78
C SER A 45 46.95 0.17 -4.13
N PHE A 46 46.75 0.33 -2.83
CA PHE A 46 45.63 -0.27 -2.13
C PHE A 46 44.90 0.76 -1.28
N THR A 47 43.59 0.56 -1.15
CA THR A 47 42.75 1.34 -0.24
C THR A 47 42.36 0.46 0.94
N TYR A 48 42.61 0.93 2.15
CA TYR A 48 42.13 0.28 3.37
C TYR A 48 41.14 1.19 4.09
N TYR A 49 40.29 0.59 4.91
CA TYR A 49 39.19 1.28 5.58
C TYR A 49 39.31 1.08 7.09
N THR A 50 39.19 2.16 7.85
CA THR A 50 39.16 2.11 9.32
C THR A 50 37.82 2.59 9.86
N ILE A 51 37.38 2.02 10.98
CA ILE A 51 36.18 2.52 11.67
C ILE A 51 36.49 3.92 12.19
N ASN A 52 35.55 4.84 12.01
CA ASN A 52 35.66 6.16 12.59
C ASN A 52 35.54 6.07 14.12
N LYS A 53 36.66 6.13 14.84
CA LYS A 53 36.71 5.98 16.31
C LYS A 53 35.77 6.95 17.05
N THR A 54 35.58 8.16 16.54
CA THR A 54 34.67 9.14 17.16
C THR A 54 33.21 8.70 17.13
N LEU A 55 32.85 7.81 16.20
CA LEU A 55 31.51 7.29 16.03
C LEU A 55 31.45 5.78 16.31
N GLU A 56 32.50 5.14 16.81
CA GLU A 56 32.62 3.68 16.85
C GLU A 56 31.44 2.97 17.53
N LYS A 57 30.99 3.47 18.69
CA LYS A 57 29.82 2.93 19.41
C LYS A 57 28.54 3.03 18.58
N PHE A 58 28.38 4.12 17.84
CA PHE A 58 27.25 4.35 16.94
C PHE A 58 27.39 3.60 15.62
N ALA A 59 28.57 3.54 15.03
CA ALA A 59 28.89 2.84 13.80
C ALA A 59 28.65 1.34 13.97
N LYS A 60 29.08 0.75 15.08
CA LYS A 60 28.81 -0.65 15.40
C LYS A 60 27.30 -0.90 15.45
N LYS A 61 26.54 -0.06 16.17
CA LYS A 61 25.07 -0.18 16.27
C LYS A 61 24.38 0.02 14.91
N ILE A 62 24.71 1.07 14.18
CA ILE A 62 24.09 1.42 12.89
C ILE A 62 24.37 0.36 11.83
N ILE A 63 25.62 -0.13 11.74
CA ILE A 63 26.01 -1.15 10.77
C ILE A 63 25.37 -2.49 11.16
N SER A 64 25.54 -2.95 12.40
CA SER A 64 25.13 -4.30 12.81
C SER A 64 23.61 -4.48 12.91
N THR A 65 22.88 -3.44 13.32
CA THR A 65 21.42 -3.52 13.53
C THR A 65 20.66 -2.77 12.44
N ALA A 66 20.79 -1.46 12.34
CA ALA A 66 19.90 -0.68 11.49
C ALA A 66 20.06 -0.95 9.98
N TYR A 67 21.29 -1.05 9.47
CA TYR A 67 21.53 -1.20 8.03
C TYR A 67 21.16 -2.59 7.52
N PHE A 68 21.72 -3.66 8.11
CA PHE A 68 21.49 -5.02 7.65
C PHE A 68 20.08 -5.54 7.97
N ILE A 69 19.47 -5.16 9.10
CA ILE A 69 18.07 -5.52 9.38
C ILE A 69 17.14 -4.87 8.35
N ASN A 70 17.32 -3.58 8.05
CA ASN A 70 16.50 -2.91 7.03
C ASN A 70 16.72 -3.50 5.63
N LYS A 71 17.96 -3.88 5.28
CA LYS A 71 18.30 -4.51 4.00
C LYS A 71 17.62 -5.89 3.89
N LYS A 72 17.63 -6.69 4.97
CA LYS A 72 16.92 -7.98 5.05
C LYS A 72 15.41 -7.81 4.89
N ILE A 73 14.80 -6.89 5.63
CA ILE A 73 13.36 -6.60 5.55
C ILE A 73 12.96 -6.15 4.14
N LYS A 74 13.76 -5.29 3.48
CA LYS A 74 13.49 -4.85 2.10
C LYS A 74 13.55 -6.02 1.11
N HIS A 75 14.52 -6.91 1.26
CA HIS A 75 14.67 -8.09 0.41
C HIS A 75 13.54 -9.11 0.59
N GLU A 76 13.09 -9.34 1.83
CA GLU A 76 11.95 -10.22 2.11
C GLU A 76 10.64 -9.64 1.53
N LYS A 77 10.45 -8.32 1.63
CA LYS A 77 9.29 -7.63 1.02
C LYS A 77 9.30 -7.72 -0.50
N SER A 78 10.45 -7.61 -1.17
CA SER A 78 10.52 -7.75 -2.63
C SER A 78 10.22 -9.18 -3.09
N LYS A 79 10.77 -10.19 -2.41
CA LYS A 79 10.52 -11.61 -2.72
C LYS A 79 9.03 -11.97 -2.57
N ASN A 80 8.37 -11.50 -1.52
CA ASN A 80 6.94 -11.71 -1.30
C ASN A 80 6.06 -11.02 -2.35
N LYS A 81 6.52 -9.88 -2.90
CA LYS A 81 5.79 -9.15 -3.96
C LYS A 81 5.85 -9.88 -5.30
N GLU A 82 6.99 -10.50 -5.63
CA GLU A 82 7.13 -11.33 -6.83
C GLU A 82 6.29 -12.60 -6.74
N LEU A 83 6.35 -13.31 -5.60
CA LEU A 83 5.50 -14.49 -5.36
C LEU A 83 4.00 -14.20 -5.51
N LYS A 84 3.53 -13.05 -5.04
CA LYS A 84 2.12 -12.62 -5.24
C LYS A 84 1.78 -12.37 -6.71
N LYS A 85 2.69 -11.80 -7.51
CA LYS A 85 2.48 -11.59 -8.95
C LYS A 85 2.36 -12.90 -9.72
N PHE A 86 3.15 -13.93 -9.36
CA PHE A 86 3.05 -15.25 -9.99
C PHE A 86 1.72 -15.94 -9.69
N LYS A 87 1.28 -15.94 -8.42
CA LYS A 87 -0.03 -16.50 -8.02
C LYS A 87 -1.22 -15.84 -8.73
N MET A 88 -1.19 -14.50 -8.87
CA MET A 88 -2.25 -13.77 -9.59
C MET A 88 -2.32 -14.12 -11.08
N LYS A 89 -1.17 -14.41 -11.73
CA LYS A 89 -1.15 -14.87 -13.13
C LYS A 89 -1.78 -16.25 -13.27
N GLU A 90 -1.46 -17.19 -12.38
CA GLU A 90 -2.04 -18.54 -12.39
C GLU A 90 -3.58 -18.52 -12.17
N GLU A 91 -4.07 -17.73 -11.22
CA GLU A 91 -5.51 -17.57 -10.97
C GLU A 91 -6.25 -16.97 -12.17
N SER A 92 -5.65 -15.98 -12.85
CA SER A 92 -6.23 -15.37 -14.04
C SER A 92 -6.35 -16.34 -15.22
N GLN A 93 -5.39 -17.26 -15.37
CA GLN A 93 -5.41 -18.31 -16.39
C GLN A 93 -6.50 -19.35 -16.10
N LYS A 94 -6.63 -19.81 -14.86
CA LYS A 94 -7.72 -20.71 -14.44
C LYS A 94 -9.11 -20.09 -14.67
N TYR A 95 -9.26 -18.79 -14.36
CA TYR A 95 -10.52 -18.08 -14.59
C TYR A 95 -10.90 -18.03 -16.08
N LYS A 96 -9.94 -17.74 -16.97
CA LYS A 96 -10.16 -17.67 -18.42
C LYS A 96 -10.66 -19.00 -19.00
N ILE A 97 -10.09 -20.12 -18.54
CA ILE A 97 -10.49 -21.48 -18.96
C ILE A 97 -11.92 -21.78 -18.49
N SER A 98 -12.24 -21.49 -17.22
CA SER A 98 -13.57 -21.76 -16.65
C SER A 98 -14.71 -21.01 -17.35
N TYR A 99 -14.46 -19.75 -17.74
CA TYR A 99 -15.43 -18.90 -18.43
C TYR A 99 -15.74 -19.37 -19.86
N GLN A 100 -14.72 -19.85 -20.59
CA GLN A 100 -14.90 -20.42 -21.93
C GLN A 100 -15.80 -21.65 -21.90
N ILE A 101 -15.58 -22.55 -20.93
CA ILE A 101 -16.37 -23.77 -20.75
C ILE A 101 -17.84 -23.43 -20.44
N THR A 102 -18.10 -22.51 -19.49
CA THR A 102 -19.47 -22.16 -19.10
C THR A 102 -20.25 -21.44 -20.20
N SER A 103 -19.58 -20.62 -21.01
CA SER A 103 -20.22 -19.91 -22.13
C SER A 103 -20.76 -20.85 -23.22
N HIS A 104 -20.03 -21.94 -23.52
CA HIS A 104 -20.46 -22.92 -24.52
C HIS A 104 -21.62 -23.80 -24.05
N VAL A 105 -21.70 -24.09 -22.75
CA VAL A 105 -22.76 -24.94 -22.18
C VAL A 105 -24.10 -24.20 -22.06
N LEU A 106 -24.08 -22.90 -21.73
CA LEU A 106 -25.30 -22.11 -21.50
C LEU A 106 -25.95 -21.56 -22.78
N GLY A 107 -25.20 -21.48 -23.89
CA GLY A 107 -25.70 -20.93 -25.16
C GLY A 107 -26.75 -21.77 -25.88
N LYS A 108 -26.89 -23.07 -25.56
CA LYS A 108 -27.77 -23.99 -26.30
C LYS A 108 -29.21 -24.11 -25.76
N ASN A 109 -29.50 -23.69 -24.52
CA ASN A 109 -30.77 -24.04 -23.85
C ASN A 109 -31.81 -22.91 -23.69
N ILE A 110 -31.62 -21.72 -24.29
CA ILE A 110 -32.54 -20.60 -24.07
C ILE A 110 -33.15 -20.17 -25.41
N SER A 111 -34.21 -20.87 -25.85
CA SER A 111 -35.09 -20.36 -26.91
C SER A 111 -36.57 -20.63 -26.62
N LYS A 112 -37.36 -19.54 -26.71
CA LYS A 112 -38.75 -19.42 -27.17
C LYS A 112 -39.91 -18.96 -26.25
N ASN A 113 -39.92 -19.07 -24.92
CA ASN A 113 -41.17 -18.78 -24.15
C ASN A 113 -41.18 -17.57 -23.16
N TYR A 114 -40.30 -16.57 -23.32
CA TYR A 114 -40.07 -15.55 -22.27
C TYR A 114 -40.52 -14.11 -22.63
N LYS A 115 -41.80 -13.86 -22.96
CA LYS A 115 -42.25 -12.48 -23.25
C LYS A 115 -43.33 -11.88 -22.34
N ASN A 116 -44.22 -12.65 -21.71
CA ASN A 116 -45.37 -12.04 -21.00
C ASN A 116 -45.39 -12.14 -19.45
N SER A 117 -44.44 -12.82 -18.80
CA SER A 117 -44.36 -12.95 -17.33
C SER A 117 -43.41 -11.94 -16.64
N LYS A 118 -42.73 -11.11 -17.42
CA LYS A 118 -41.53 -10.38 -17.00
C LYS A 118 -41.82 -9.25 -16.00
N THR A 119 -42.91 -8.49 -16.20
CA THR A 119 -43.20 -7.25 -15.45
C THR A 119 -43.72 -7.49 -14.02
N TYR A 120 -44.49 -8.54 -13.77
CA TYR A 120 -44.96 -8.91 -12.42
C TYR A 120 -43.84 -9.55 -11.58
N LEU A 121 -43.07 -10.46 -12.20
CA LEU A 121 -41.94 -11.12 -11.55
C LEU A 121 -40.82 -10.11 -11.21
N GLU A 122 -40.55 -9.13 -12.08
CA GLU A 122 -39.59 -8.05 -11.84
C GLU A 122 -39.95 -7.17 -10.63
N LYS A 123 -41.24 -6.90 -10.40
CA LYS A 123 -41.70 -6.12 -9.23
C LYS A 123 -41.54 -6.90 -7.91
N GLN A 124 -41.86 -8.20 -7.88
CA GLN A 124 -41.60 -9.05 -6.71
C GLN A 124 -40.09 -9.18 -6.44
N ASN A 125 -39.29 -9.33 -7.49
CA ASN A 125 -37.84 -9.42 -7.38
C ASN A 125 -37.25 -8.12 -6.80
N LEU A 126 -37.75 -6.95 -7.18
CA LEU A 126 -37.28 -5.67 -6.64
C LEU A 126 -37.45 -5.57 -5.11
N LYS A 127 -38.64 -5.90 -4.58
CA LYS A 127 -38.92 -5.84 -3.13
C LYS A 127 -38.06 -6.85 -2.36
N LYS A 128 -37.93 -8.08 -2.88
CA LYS A 128 -37.07 -9.12 -2.30
C LYS A 128 -35.60 -8.70 -2.28
N THR A 129 -35.09 -8.14 -3.38
CA THR A 129 -33.70 -7.65 -3.47
C THR A 129 -33.43 -6.51 -2.50
N ILE A 130 -34.34 -5.53 -2.39
CA ILE A 130 -34.20 -4.44 -1.42
C ILE A 130 -34.13 -5.02 0.00
N SER A 131 -35.09 -5.86 0.39
CA SER A 131 -35.12 -6.46 1.73
C SER A 131 -33.84 -7.25 2.05
N PHE A 132 -33.33 -8.02 1.07
CA PHE A 132 -32.07 -8.74 1.21
C PHE A 132 -30.89 -7.78 1.47
N LEU A 133 -30.75 -6.72 0.66
CA LEU A 133 -29.67 -5.76 0.79
C LEU A 133 -29.74 -4.99 2.12
N GLU A 134 -30.93 -4.58 2.54
CA GLU A 134 -31.12 -3.90 3.82
C GLU A 134 -30.69 -4.79 4.99
N LYS A 135 -31.04 -6.08 4.95
CA LYS A 135 -30.61 -7.08 5.95
C LYS A 135 -29.10 -7.27 5.93
N GLU A 136 -28.48 -7.43 4.76
CA GLU A 136 -27.02 -7.58 4.65
C GLU A 136 -26.27 -6.36 5.18
N ILE A 137 -26.70 -5.15 4.79
CA ILE A 137 -26.05 -3.91 5.22
C ILE A 137 -26.22 -3.73 6.73
N LYS A 138 -27.42 -3.90 7.29
CA LYS A 138 -27.63 -3.80 8.74
C LYS A 138 -26.84 -4.86 9.53
N LYS A 139 -26.65 -6.06 8.97
CA LYS A 139 -25.86 -7.13 9.60
C LYS A 139 -24.38 -6.75 9.70
N LYS A 140 -23.81 -6.15 8.64
CA LYS A 140 -22.39 -5.80 8.59
C LYS A 140 -22.07 -4.41 9.18
N HIS A 141 -23.02 -3.48 9.07
CA HIS A 141 -22.82 -2.05 9.28
C HIS A 141 -23.98 -1.46 10.08
N LYS A 142 -23.94 -1.62 11.40
CA LYS A 142 -25.02 -1.21 12.32
C LYS A 142 -25.24 0.31 12.34
N LEU A 143 -24.23 1.10 11.97
CA LEU A 143 -24.26 2.57 12.01
C LEU A 143 -24.95 3.20 10.79
N VAL A 144 -25.30 2.39 9.78
CA VAL A 144 -25.97 2.89 8.57
C VAL A 144 -27.44 3.17 8.86
N ASN A 145 -27.82 4.44 8.84
CA ASN A 145 -29.23 4.83 8.78
C ASN A 145 -29.75 4.71 7.33
N LEU A 146 -30.53 3.66 7.07
CA LEU A 146 -31.12 3.37 5.76
C LEU A 146 -32.31 4.27 5.43
N GLU A 147 -33.02 4.80 6.43
CA GLU A 147 -34.18 5.67 6.21
C GLU A 147 -33.74 6.99 5.57
N GLU A 148 -32.61 7.55 6.02
CA GLU A 148 -32.00 8.73 5.37
C GLU A 148 -31.62 8.48 3.91
N ILE A 149 -31.15 7.27 3.56
CA ILE A 149 -30.80 6.94 2.16
C ILE A 149 -32.07 6.89 1.31
N LYS A 150 -33.13 6.30 1.87
CA LYS A 150 -34.44 6.20 1.25
C LYS A 150 -35.07 7.57 1.02
N GLU A 151 -34.95 8.49 1.97
CA GLU A 151 -35.37 9.89 1.81
C GLU A 151 -34.63 10.63 0.70
N ILE A 152 -33.32 10.40 0.56
CA ILE A 152 -32.52 11.01 -0.52
C ILE A 152 -32.95 10.45 -1.89
N THR A 153 -33.36 9.18 -1.97
CA THR A 153 -33.72 8.50 -3.22
C THR A 153 -35.23 8.51 -3.46
N LYS A 154 -35.71 9.33 -4.39
CA LYS A 154 -37.14 9.51 -4.66
C LYS A 154 -37.89 8.25 -5.14
N ASN A 155 -37.21 7.24 -5.68
CA ASN A 155 -37.85 6.05 -6.24
C ASN A 155 -37.18 4.74 -5.80
N LYS A 156 -37.97 3.65 -5.79
CA LYS A 156 -37.54 2.33 -5.29
C LYS A 156 -36.35 1.75 -6.08
N ILE A 157 -36.24 2.06 -7.37
CA ILE A 157 -35.15 1.59 -8.23
C ILE A 157 -33.83 2.28 -7.84
N SER A 158 -33.85 3.60 -7.64
CA SER A 158 -32.71 4.40 -7.21
C SER A 158 -32.30 4.04 -5.80
N TYR A 159 -33.26 3.72 -4.93
CA TYR A 159 -32.98 3.19 -3.60
C TYR A 159 -32.23 1.86 -3.68
N LYS A 160 -32.76 0.87 -4.42
CA LYS A 160 -32.10 -0.42 -4.65
C LYS A 160 -30.65 -0.25 -5.16
N ASN A 161 -30.45 0.62 -6.14
CA ASN A 161 -29.14 0.84 -6.73
C ASN A 161 -28.21 1.59 -5.76
N SER A 162 -28.75 2.47 -4.92
CA SER A 162 -27.99 3.13 -3.86
C SER A 162 -27.55 2.14 -2.78
N LEU A 163 -28.36 1.13 -2.44
CA LEU A 163 -27.96 0.06 -1.52
C LEU A 163 -26.81 -0.78 -2.11
N TRP A 164 -26.87 -1.13 -3.39
CA TRP A 164 -25.76 -1.79 -4.08
C TRP A 164 -24.49 -0.94 -4.08
N ASN A 165 -24.62 0.34 -4.44
CA ASN A 165 -23.50 1.28 -4.43
C ASN A 165 -22.90 1.43 -3.02
N LEU A 166 -23.74 1.49 -1.97
CA LEU A 166 -23.27 1.57 -0.59
C LEU A 166 -22.48 0.32 -0.21
N LYS A 167 -23.01 -0.88 -0.54
CA LYS A 167 -22.33 -2.14 -0.28
C LYS A 167 -20.96 -2.19 -0.95
N ASP A 168 -20.89 -1.90 -2.25
CA ASP A 168 -19.63 -1.85 -3.01
C ASP A 168 -18.64 -0.84 -2.40
N PHE A 169 -19.15 0.33 -2.00
CA PHE A 169 -18.33 1.42 -1.45
C PHE A 169 -17.77 1.10 -0.05
N MET A 170 -18.57 0.45 0.81
CA MET A 170 -18.14 -0.01 2.13
C MET A 170 -17.12 -1.14 2.04
N GLU A 171 -17.33 -2.11 1.13
CA GLU A 171 -16.40 -3.22 0.91
C GLU A 171 -15.03 -2.71 0.41
N GLU A 172 -14.99 -1.71 -0.47
CA GLU A 172 -13.74 -1.16 -1.01
C GLU A 172 -12.98 -0.25 -0.01
N LEU A 173 -13.67 0.27 1.00
CA LEU A 173 -13.13 1.20 1.99
C LEU A 173 -13.11 0.60 3.41
N TYR A 174 -13.16 -0.72 3.55
CA TYR A 174 -13.22 -1.42 4.84
C TYR A 174 -12.10 -1.03 5.83
N GLU A 175 -10.96 -0.53 5.33
CA GLU A 175 -9.81 -0.06 6.13
C GLU A 175 -9.99 1.34 6.77
N TYR A 176 -11.13 2.00 6.53
CA TYR A 176 -11.45 3.34 7.01
C TYR A 176 -12.61 3.30 7.99
N GLU A 177 -12.71 4.33 8.85
CA GLU A 177 -13.80 4.44 9.81
C GLU A 177 -15.15 4.51 9.11
N GLU A 178 -16.06 3.61 9.51
CA GLU A 178 -17.39 3.43 8.92
C GLU A 178 -18.18 4.74 8.88
N THR A 179 -18.15 5.52 9.96
CA THR A 179 -18.84 6.81 10.07
C THR A 179 -18.39 7.82 9.00
N LYS A 180 -17.09 7.84 8.68
CA LYS A 180 -16.54 8.72 7.63
C LYS A 180 -16.99 8.28 6.25
N ILE A 181 -17.02 6.97 6.00
CA ILE A 181 -17.48 6.39 4.73
C ILE A 181 -18.95 6.74 4.52
N ILE A 182 -19.80 6.48 5.52
CA ILE A 182 -21.24 6.78 5.47
C ILE A 182 -21.48 8.27 5.21
N LYS A 183 -20.80 9.15 5.95
CA LYS A 183 -20.95 10.60 5.79
C LYS A 183 -20.58 11.06 4.38
N PHE A 184 -19.50 10.53 3.81
CA PHE A 184 -19.09 10.83 2.45
C PHE A 184 -20.09 10.30 1.43
N PHE A 185 -20.51 9.04 1.57
CA PHE A 185 -21.48 8.40 0.69
C PHE A 185 -22.79 9.20 0.64
N LYS A 186 -23.36 9.56 1.80
CA LYS A 186 -24.59 10.36 1.89
C LYS A 186 -24.43 11.72 1.18
N LYS A 187 -23.31 12.41 1.38
CA LYS A 187 -23.03 13.69 0.71
C LYS A 187 -22.97 13.53 -0.80
N THR A 188 -22.32 12.48 -1.29
CA THR A 188 -22.21 12.21 -2.72
C THR A 188 -23.54 11.79 -3.33
N LEU A 189 -24.32 10.96 -2.63
CA LEU A 189 -25.65 10.55 -3.05
C LEU A 189 -26.60 11.75 -3.20
N LYS A 190 -26.58 12.71 -2.26
CA LYS A 190 -27.36 13.96 -2.38
C LYS A 190 -26.99 14.75 -3.63
N LYS A 191 -25.70 14.83 -3.97
CA LYS A 191 -25.21 15.54 -5.17
C LYS A 191 -25.56 14.82 -6.47
N LYS A 192 -25.45 13.48 -6.49
CA LYS A 192 -25.58 12.65 -7.70
C LYS A 192 -26.88 11.85 -7.75
N LYS A 193 -27.94 12.31 -7.06
CA LYS A 193 -29.22 11.61 -6.93
C LYS A 193 -29.89 11.17 -8.24
N ASN A 194 -29.59 11.86 -9.35
CA ASN A 194 -30.12 11.55 -10.68
C ASN A 194 -29.27 10.53 -11.47
N LYS A 195 -28.01 10.28 -11.07
CA LYS A 195 -27.19 9.23 -11.68
C LYS A 195 -27.48 7.92 -10.96
N VAL A 196 -27.89 6.91 -11.71
CA VAL A 196 -28.35 5.64 -11.14
C VAL A 196 -27.19 4.74 -10.66
N TRP A 197 -26.01 4.84 -11.32
CA TRP A 197 -24.88 3.91 -11.13
C TRP A 197 -23.56 4.60 -10.75
N PHE A 198 -23.61 5.82 -10.22
CA PHE A 198 -22.40 6.64 -10.00
C PHE A 198 -21.33 6.00 -9.10
N MET A 199 -21.69 4.98 -8.31
CA MET A 199 -20.81 4.27 -7.38
C MET A 199 -20.85 2.74 -7.54
N SER A 200 -21.25 2.23 -8.71
CA SER A 200 -21.22 0.78 -8.92
C SER A 200 -19.87 0.32 -9.47
N LYS A 201 -19.28 -0.68 -8.82
CA LYS A 201 -17.94 -1.19 -9.15
C LYS A 201 -17.88 -1.91 -10.50
N LYS A 202 -18.99 -2.49 -10.96
CA LYS A 202 -19.03 -3.40 -12.12
C LYS A 202 -19.34 -2.73 -13.46
N PHE A 203 -19.63 -1.42 -13.48
CA PHE A 203 -19.97 -0.70 -14.72
C PHE A 203 -18.79 0.13 -15.20
N LYS A 204 -18.54 0.13 -16.52
CA LYS A 204 -17.37 0.79 -17.13
C LYS A 204 -17.39 2.33 -17.02
N ASN A 205 -18.57 2.94 -17.03
CA ASN A 205 -18.75 4.40 -17.06
C ASN A 205 -19.30 4.91 -15.72
N THR A 206 -18.64 4.57 -14.62
CA THR A 206 -19.03 5.04 -13.29
C THR A 206 -17.97 5.92 -12.68
N ASP A 207 -18.43 6.82 -11.82
CA ASP A 207 -17.56 7.71 -11.06
C ASP A 207 -16.96 6.96 -9.85
N PHE A 208 -17.12 5.63 -9.75
CA PHE A 208 -16.76 4.82 -8.58
C PHE A 208 -15.27 4.94 -8.23
N ASN A 209 -14.38 4.66 -9.19
CA ASN A 209 -12.94 4.72 -8.97
C ASN A 209 -12.48 6.14 -8.60
N GLU A 210 -13.10 7.15 -9.20
CA GLU A 210 -12.82 8.55 -8.91
C GLU A 210 -13.25 8.93 -7.49
N LEU A 211 -14.45 8.52 -7.07
CA LEU A 211 -14.99 8.78 -5.73
C LEU A 211 -14.23 8.03 -4.65
N ILE A 212 -13.78 6.79 -4.93
CA ILE A 212 -12.88 6.05 -4.04
C ILE A 212 -11.55 6.79 -3.91
N ARG A 213 -10.98 7.27 -5.02
CA ARG A 213 -9.74 8.06 -5.01
C ARG A 213 -9.92 9.37 -4.23
N GLU A 214 -11.02 10.08 -4.43
CA GLU A 214 -11.35 11.31 -3.72
C GLU A 214 -11.45 11.07 -2.20
N PHE A 215 -12.20 10.03 -1.80
CA PHE A 215 -12.33 9.65 -0.39
C PHE A 215 -10.97 9.28 0.22
N LYS A 216 -10.20 8.42 -0.46
CA LYS A 216 -8.87 7.99 -0.01
C LYS A 216 -7.94 9.20 0.10
N ASN A 217 -7.91 10.11 -0.86
CA ASN A 217 -7.08 11.31 -0.82
C ASN A 217 -7.46 12.25 0.34
N LYS A 218 -8.76 12.52 0.52
CA LYS A 218 -9.25 13.40 1.60
C LYS A 218 -8.93 12.85 2.98
N ASN A 219 -9.05 11.54 3.17
CA ASN A 219 -8.71 10.88 4.43
C ASN A 219 -7.20 10.61 4.57
N ARG A 220 -6.45 10.52 3.47
CA ARG A 220 -4.99 10.44 3.46
C ARG A 220 -4.36 11.77 3.83
N ILE A 221 -4.93 12.91 3.42
CA ILE A 221 -4.49 14.25 3.85
C ILE A 221 -4.73 14.41 5.35
N LYS A 222 -5.90 14.03 5.87
CA LYS A 222 -6.16 14.06 7.32
C LYS A 222 -5.31 13.07 8.11
N ARG A 223 -5.07 11.86 7.59
CA ARG A 223 -4.09 10.93 8.16
C ARG A 223 -2.69 11.51 8.08
N LYS A 224 -2.26 12.16 7.00
CA LYS A 224 -0.96 12.83 6.87
C LYS A 224 -0.81 13.98 7.83
N ILE A 225 -1.81 14.84 8.01
CA ILE A 225 -1.78 15.96 8.98
C ILE A 225 -1.75 15.42 10.41
N LYS A 226 -2.58 14.40 10.72
CA LYS A 226 -2.55 13.75 12.05
C LYS A 226 -1.23 13.02 12.28
N PHE A 227 -0.72 12.30 11.28
CA PHE A 227 0.60 11.68 11.33
C PHE A 227 1.68 12.74 11.38
N GLU A 228 1.62 13.87 10.67
CA GLU A 228 2.60 14.97 10.65
C GLU A 228 2.64 15.68 12.00
N ASN A 229 1.49 15.85 12.66
CA ASN A 229 1.41 16.33 14.04
C ASN A 229 1.93 15.27 15.04
N GLU A 230 1.56 13.99 14.87
CA GLU A 230 2.14 12.87 15.63
C GLU A 230 3.62 12.61 15.28
N ILE A 231 4.13 13.07 14.15
CA ILE A 231 5.52 13.01 13.62
C ILE A 231 6.30 14.21 14.11
N GLN A 232 5.69 15.38 14.27
CA GLN A 232 6.30 16.48 15.00
C GLN A 232 6.50 16.09 16.46
N ILE A 233 5.60 15.27 17.02
CA ILE A 233 5.69 14.74 18.38
C ILE A 233 6.59 13.48 18.46
N ASN A 234 6.56 12.55 17.49
CA ASN A 234 7.27 11.25 17.54
C ASN A 234 8.35 11.00 16.45
N LYS A 235 8.48 11.84 15.41
CA LYS A 235 9.62 11.87 14.48
C LYS A 235 10.50 13.10 14.76
N SER A 236 10.86 13.26 16.02
CA SER A 236 12.29 13.44 16.31
C SER A 236 13.00 12.17 15.81
N ASN A 237 13.22 12.10 14.50
CA ASN A 237 13.60 10.91 13.77
C ASN A 237 15.04 10.56 14.19
N ASP A 238 15.23 9.57 15.06
CA ASP A 238 16.52 9.26 15.72
C ASP A 238 17.73 9.27 14.78
N ILE A 239 17.56 8.88 13.51
CA ILE A 239 18.63 8.93 12.51
C ILE A 239 18.87 10.35 11.98
N LYS A 240 17.82 11.15 11.69
CA LYS A 240 18.01 12.57 11.33
C LYS A 240 18.52 13.38 12.52
N ASN A 241 18.07 13.08 13.74
CA ASN A 241 18.58 13.69 14.96
C ASN A 241 20.01 13.28 15.24
N ALA A 242 20.37 12.01 15.07
CA ALA A 242 21.75 11.57 15.17
C ALA A 242 22.62 12.24 14.09
N ILE A 243 22.13 12.38 12.86
CA ILE A 243 22.84 13.09 11.78
C ILE A 243 22.99 14.58 12.13
N ILE A 244 21.97 15.22 12.69
CA ILE A 244 22.01 16.63 13.11
C ILE A 244 22.93 16.82 14.33
N LEU A 245 22.86 15.95 15.33
CA LEU A 245 23.74 15.92 16.50
C LEU A 245 25.19 15.70 16.09
N ILE A 246 25.47 14.75 15.20
CA ILE A 246 26.81 14.50 14.66
C ILE A 246 27.30 15.72 13.88
N LYS A 247 26.47 16.34 13.03
CA LYS A 247 26.83 17.58 12.30
C LYS A 247 27.12 18.76 13.24
N ASN A 248 26.33 18.91 14.31
CA ASN A 248 26.51 19.96 15.30
C ASN A 248 27.76 19.72 16.16
N LEU A 249 28.06 18.48 16.54
CA LEU A 249 29.27 18.09 17.25
C LEU A 249 30.55 18.25 16.40
N ILE A 250 30.45 18.05 15.08
CA ILE A 250 31.57 18.32 14.14
C ILE A 250 31.79 19.84 14.00
N LYS A 251 30.72 20.63 13.97
CA LYS A 251 30.80 22.10 13.94
C LYS A 251 31.40 22.68 15.23
N SER A 252 31.01 22.16 16.40
CA SER A 252 31.54 22.65 17.68
C SER A 252 32.98 22.19 17.98
N LYS A 253 33.47 21.15 17.29
CA LYS A 253 34.87 20.71 17.35
C LYS A 253 35.82 21.43 16.40
N LYS A 254 35.35 22.45 15.67
CA LYS A 254 36.23 23.45 15.04
C LYS A 254 36.29 24.72 15.91
N PRO A 255 37.09 24.77 16.98
CA PRO A 255 37.60 26.04 17.47
C PRO A 255 38.85 26.43 16.66
N ASN A 256 38.82 27.65 16.10
CA ASN A 256 39.96 28.51 15.79
C ASN A 256 41.30 27.81 15.45
N GLU A 257 41.54 27.51 14.18
CA GLU A 257 42.90 27.66 13.63
C GLU A 257 43.06 29.14 13.26
N LYS A 258 43.62 29.89 14.21
CA LYS A 258 44.48 31.05 13.97
C LYS A 258 45.80 30.75 14.67
#